data_AF-A0A921CM56-F1
#
_entry.id   AF-A0A921CM56-F1
#
_cell.length_a   1.000
_cell.length_b   1.000
_cell.length_c   1.000
_cell.angle_alpha   90.00
_cell.angle_beta   90.00
_cell.angle_gamma   90.00
#
_symmetry.space_group_name_H-M   'P 1'
#
loop_
_entity.id
_entity.type
_entity.pdbx_description
1 polymer ?
#
loop_
_entity_poly.entity_id
_entity_poly.type
_entity_poly.pdbx_seq_one_letter_code
_entity_poly.pdbx_strand_id
1 'polypeptide(L)' 'RETGAKLFLLAQSYMPAQEIQILRNPMNDRLSPWYELNFGERLYTPEWIFTNRDLHRFP' A
#
# COMPACT_ATOMS: atom_id res chain seq x y z
N ARG A 1 17.50 -13.92 -11.88
CA ARG A 1 17.24 -12.60 -12.49
C ARG A 1 16.41 -11.82 -11.49
N GLU A 2 16.96 -10.74 -10.94
CA GLU A 2 16.20 -9.81 -10.11
C GLU A 2 15.43 -8.85 -11.03
N THR A 3 14.16 -8.61 -10.75
CA THR A 3 13.30 -7.76 -11.60
C THR A 3 13.49 -6.26 -11.31
N GLY A 4 14.13 -5.91 -10.19
CA GLY A 4 14.24 -4.51 -9.72
C GLY A 4 12.91 -3.93 -9.23
N ALA A 5 11.85 -4.74 -9.12
CA ALA A 5 10.54 -4.30 -8.66
C ALA A 5 10.59 -3.86 -7.20
N LYS A 6 9.99 -2.70 -6.91
CA LYS A 6 9.88 -2.17 -5.55
C LYS A 6 8.52 -2.54 -4.98
N LEU A 7 8.53 -3.18 -3.81
CA LEU A 7 7.35 -3.56 -3.06
C LEU A 7 7.23 -2.73 -1.79
N PHE A 8 6.01 -2.53 -1.31
CA PHE A 8 5.74 -1.86 -0.04
C PHE A 8 4.58 -2.53 0.71
N LEU A 9 4.49 -2.27 2.01
CA LEU A 9 3.37 -2.64 2.87
C LEU A 9 2.60 -1.40 3.28
N LEU A 10 1.30 -1.57 3.49
CA LEU A 10 0.46 -0.55 4.10
C LEU A 10 0.10 -0.98 5.52
N ALA A 11 0.24 -0.05 6.46
CA ALA A 11 -0.13 -0.23 7.86
C ALA A 11 -1.17 0.84 8.23
N GLN A 12 -2.21 0.44 8.98
CA GLN A 12 -3.29 1.31 9.43
C GLN A 12 -3.45 1.19 10.95
N SER A 13 -3.80 2.31 11.58
CA SER A 13 -4.17 2.38 12.99
C SER A 13 -5.16 3.54 13.21
N TYR A 14 -6.17 3.36 14.06
CA TYR A 14 -7.13 4.41 14.41
C TYR A 14 -6.66 5.18 15.65
N MET A 15 -6.79 6.51 15.65
CA MET A 15 -6.27 7.33 16.75
C MET A 15 -7.19 7.35 17.99
N PRO A 16 -6.63 7.23 19.22
CA PRO A 16 -5.24 6.94 19.54
C PRO A 16 -4.89 5.49 19.18
N ALA A 17 -3.79 5.29 18.44
CA ALA A 17 -3.41 3.98 17.90
C ALA A 17 -3.08 3.00 19.03
N GLN A 18 -3.98 2.04 19.27
CA GLN A 18 -3.77 0.94 20.22
C GLN A 18 -3.19 -0.31 19.55
N GLU A 19 -3.43 -0.48 18.24
CA GLU A 19 -2.93 -1.61 17.44
C GLU A 19 -2.58 -1.14 16.01
N ILE A 20 -1.54 -1.74 15.43
CA ILE A 20 -1.14 -1.54 14.03
C ILE A 20 -1.59 -2.76 13.23
N GLN A 21 -2.33 -2.52 12.15
CA GLN A 21 -2.86 -3.57 11.28
C GLN A 21 -2.21 -3.46 9.89
N ILE A 22 -1.65 -4.57 9.39
CA ILE A 22 -1.16 -4.63 8.01
C ILE A 22 -2.34 -4.87 7.06
N LEU A 23 -2.48 -4.01 6.04
CA LEU A 23 -3.55 -4.12 5.07
C LEU A 23 -3.27 -5.23 4.06
N ARG A 24 -4.27 -6.09 3.83
CA ARG A 24 -4.23 -7.08 2.75
C ARG A 24 -4.38 -6.38 1.41
N ASN A 25 -3.59 -6.79 0.42
CA ASN A 25 -3.70 -6.31 -0.95
C ASN A 25 -4.82 -7.04 -1.70
N PRO A 26 -5.98 -6.40 -1.97
CA PRO A 26 -7.08 -7.04 -2.71
C PRO A 26 -6.84 -7.08 -4.22
N MET A 27 -5.84 -6.34 -4.72
CA MET A 27 -5.56 -6.25 -6.16
C MET A 27 -4.70 -7.42 -6.64
N ASN A 28 -4.00 -8.10 -5.73
CA ASN A 28 -3.13 -9.23 -6.05
C ASN A 28 -2.99 -10.19 -4.87
N ASP A 29 -3.84 -11.23 -4.83
CA ASP A 29 -3.84 -12.24 -3.76
C ASP A 29 -2.53 -13.02 -3.65
N ARG A 30 -1.79 -13.18 -4.75
CA ARG A 30 -0.50 -13.90 -4.75
C ARG A 30 0.62 -13.09 -4.12
N LEU A 31 0.49 -11.76 -4.14
CA LEU A 31 1.48 -10.83 -3.60
C LEU A 31 1.08 -10.32 -2.21
N SER A 32 -0.19 -10.41 -1.86
CA SER A 32 -0.74 -9.97 -0.57
C SER A 32 0.06 -10.52 0.63
N PRO A 33 0.43 -9.67 1.61
CA PRO A 33 -0.01 -8.29 1.81
C PRO A 33 0.81 -7.22 1.07
N TRP A 34 1.79 -7.61 0.25
CA TRP A 34 2.65 -6.66 -0.45
C TRP A 34 1.94 -5.99 -1.62
N TYR A 35 2.31 -4.73 -1.84
CA TYR A 35 1.87 -3.91 -2.97
C TYR A 35 3.06 -3.57 -3.86
N GLU A 36 2.85 -3.55 -5.17
CA GLU A 36 3.87 -3.08 -6.10
C GLU A 36 3.82 -1.55 -6.20
N LEU A 37 4.99 -0.90 -6.24
CA LEU A 37 5.06 0.56 -6.42
C LEU A 37 4.43 1.01 -7.76
N ASN A 38 4.41 0.11 -8.75
CA ASN A 38 3.77 0.34 -10.04
C ASN A 38 2.31 -0.15 -10.06
N PHE A 39 1.47 0.37 -9.15
CA PHE A 39 0.06 0.01 -9.05
C PHE A 39 -0.85 0.70 -10.10
N GLY A 40 -0.28 1.40 -11.08
CA GLY A 40 -1.01 2.13 -12.11
C GLY A 40 -1.58 3.46 -11.61
N GLU A 41 -2.86 3.71 -11.91
CA GLU A 41 -3.52 4.98 -11.60
C GLU A 41 -4.14 5.03 -10.19
N ARG A 42 -4.65 3.89 -9.71
CA ARG A 42 -5.42 3.79 -8.46
C ARG A 42 -5.01 2.57 -7.65
N LEU A 43 -4.76 2.81 -6.37
CA LEU A 43 -4.49 1.81 -5.35
C LEU A 43 -5.68 1.77 -4.39
N TYR A 44 -6.38 0.64 -4.39
CA TYR A 44 -7.56 0.44 -3.58
C TYR A 44 -7.17 -0.11 -2.20
N THR A 45 -7.56 0.61 -1.16
CA THR A 45 -7.52 0.16 0.23
C THR A 45 -8.92 0.23 0.84
N PRO A 46 -9.19 -0.41 1.99
CA PRO A 46 -10.53 -0.44 2.57
C PRO A 46 -11.14 0.95 2.84
N GLU A 47 -10.33 1.93 3.23
CA GLU A 47 -10.82 3.27 3.58
C GLU A 47 -10.54 4.33 2.52
N TRP A 48 -9.46 4.17 1.74
CA TRP A 48 -8.99 5.22 0.85
C TRP A 48 -8.55 4.65 -0.51
N ILE A 49 -8.80 5.42 -1.57
CA ILE A 49 -8.26 5.13 -2.90
C ILE A 49 -7.10 6.10 -3.14
N PHE A 50 -5.88 5.59 -3.14
CA PHE A 50 -4.71 6.40 -3.45
C PHE A 50 -4.50 6.49 -4.96
N THR A 51 -4.02 7.63 -5.41
CA THR A 51 -3.49 7.82 -6.76
C THR A 51 -1.97 7.92 -6.71
N ASN A 52 -1.32 7.73 -7.85
CA ASN A 52 0.14 7.93 -7.94
C ASN A 52 0.60 9.38 -7.65
N ARG A 53 -0.34 10.33 -7.58
CA ARG A 53 -0.09 11.74 -7.24
C ARG A 53 -0.18 12.03 -5.75
N ASP A 54 -0.74 11.12 -4.96
CA ASP A 54 -0.89 11.29 -3.50
C ASP A 54 0.42 10.96 -2.75
N LEU A 55 1.49 10.61 -3.47
CA LEU A 55 2.79 10.37 -2.88
C LEU A 55 3.40 11.66 -2.34
N HIS A 56 3.20 11.89 -1.04
CA HIS A 56 3.83 12.99 -0.33
C HIS A 56 5.28 12.63 0.05
N ARG A 57 6.16 13.64 0.02
CA ARG A 57 7.53 13.55 0.55
C ARG A 57 7.70 14.68 1.54
N PHE A 58 8.16 14.36 2.74
CA PHE A 58 8.57 15.39 3.69
C PHE A 58 9.86 16.05 3.17
N PRO A 59 9.99 17.39 3.29
CA PRO A 59 11.23 18.09 2.99
C PRO A 59 12.36 17.68 3.93
#